data_AF-A0A3C0C1L8-F1
#
_entry.id   AF-A0A3C0C1L8-F1
#
_cell.length_a   1.000
_cell.length_b   1.000
_cell.length_c   1.000
_cell.angle_alpha   90.00
_cell.angle_beta   90.00
_cell.angle_gamma   90.00
#
_symmetry.space_group_name_H-M   'P 1'
#
loop_
_entity.id
_entity.type
_entity.pdbx_description
1 polymer ?
#
loop_
_entity_poly.entity_id
_entity_poly.type
_entity_poly.pdbx_seq_one_letter_code
_entity_poly.pdbx_strand_id
1 'polypeptide(L)'
;MDIGTPLRDLGEIDAKPLIDKILSLEDASWNENLQRQETFDVHKKTSSLVMIFCDGWPELVVSKEKAWDHLAEAAVPLMDEIINKHYQPGGTIIRAMAAKLFAGERITPHTDKHPSFHIA
;
A
#
# COMPACT_ATOMS: atom_id res chain seq x y z
N MET A 1 -9.98 3.77 13.62
CA MET A 1 -8.60 4.30 13.59
C MET A 1 -8.68 5.77 13.93
N ASP A 2 -8.35 6.13 15.17
CA ASP A 2 -8.24 7.52 15.62
C ASP A 2 -6.75 7.87 15.75
N ILE A 3 -6.29 8.84 14.97
CA ILE A 3 -4.90 9.34 15.01
C ILE A 3 -4.83 10.71 15.69
N GLY A 4 -5.90 11.13 16.38
CA GLY A 4 -6.04 12.41 17.08
C GLY A 4 -6.15 13.63 16.17
N THR A 5 -5.93 13.48 14.86
CA THR A 5 -5.95 14.55 13.85
C THR A 5 -6.50 14.03 12.52
N PRO A 6 -7.07 14.87 11.64
CA PRO A 6 -7.53 14.43 10.32
C PRO A 6 -6.39 14.02 9.38
N LEU A 7 -5.20 14.61 9.58
CA LEU A 7 -4.00 14.38 8.79
C LEU A 7 -2.79 14.54 9.71
N ARG A 8 -1.91 13.54 9.71
CA ARG A 8 -0.61 13.61 10.38
C ARG A 8 0.48 13.70 9.33
N ASP A 9 1.14 14.85 9.24
CA ASP A 9 2.33 15.02 8.41
C ASP A 9 3.53 14.33 9.10
N LEU A 10 4.28 13.54 8.34
CA LEU A 10 5.48 12.83 8.82
C LEU A 10 6.77 13.58 8.46
N GLY A 11 6.68 14.69 7.73
CA GLY A 11 7.81 15.49 7.28
C GLY A 11 8.52 14.89 6.07
N GLU A 12 9.74 15.38 5.82
CA GLU A 12 10.54 14.94 4.67
C GLU A 12 11.04 13.50 4.84
N ILE A 13 10.85 12.72 3.78
CA ILE A 13 11.29 11.33 3.62
C ILE A 13 11.85 11.22 2.18
N ASP A 14 13.05 10.66 2.02
CA ASP A 14 13.61 10.44 0.69
C ASP A 14 12.96 9.22 0.01
N ALA A 15 11.92 9.48 -0.77
CA ALA A 15 11.24 8.46 -1.56
C ALA A 15 11.81 8.30 -2.97
N LYS A 16 12.85 9.06 -3.36
CA LYS A 16 13.33 9.10 -4.73
C LYS A 16 13.75 7.73 -5.28
N PRO A 17 14.49 6.87 -4.54
CA PRO A 17 14.84 5.54 -5.03
C PRO A 17 13.62 4.67 -5.33
N LEU A 18 12.59 4.73 -4.49
CA LEU A 18 11.37 3.96 -4.67
C LEU A 18 10.54 4.51 -5.85
N ILE A 19 10.45 5.83 -5.99
CA ILE A 19 9.77 6.49 -7.11
C ILE A 19 10.45 6.11 -8.43
N ASP A 20 11.77 6.26 -8.53
CA ASP A 20 12.54 5.93 -9.71
C ASP A 20 12.35 4.44 -10.09
N LYS A 21 12.33 3.55 -9.09
CA LYS A 21 12.06 2.12 -9.30
C LYS A 21 10.65 1.86 -9.83
N ILE A 22 9.62 2.44 -9.23
CA ILE A 22 8.22 2.28 -9.67
C ILE A 22 8.03 2.76 -11.11
N LEU A 23 8.62 3.90 -11.46
CA LEU A 23 8.52 4.48 -12.81
C LEU A 23 9.30 3.69 -13.86
N SER A 24 10.31 2.92 -13.46
CA SER A 24 11.08 2.05 -14.36
C SER A 24 10.38 0.72 -14.71
N LEU A 25 9.31 0.36 -14.01
CA LEU A 25 8.61 -0.90 -14.24
C LEU A 25 7.78 -0.85 -15.52
N GLU A 26 7.79 -1.97 -16.25
CA GLU A 26 6.99 -2.14 -17.45
C GLU A 26 5.49 -2.22 -17.13
N ASP A 27 4.64 -1.83 -18.10
CA ASP A 27 3.19 -1.93 -17.95
C ASP A 27 2.70 -3.36 -17.65
N ALA A 28 3.46 -4.38 -18.09
CA ALA A 28 3.18 -5.78 -17.77
C ALA A 28 3.21 -6.05 -16.26
N SER A 29 4.14 -5.44 -15.53
CA SER A 29 4.26 -5.62 -14.07
C SER A 29 3.04 -5.11 -13.31
N TRP A 30 2.39 -4.05 -13.82
CA TRP A 30 1.16 -3.51 -13.24
C TRP A 30 -0.06 -4.46 -13.37
N ASN A 31 0.06 -5.49 -14.21
CA ASN A 31 -0.96 -6.50 -14.47
C ASN A 31 -0.62 -7.86 -13.83
N GLU A 32 0.39 -7.95 -12.97
CA GLU A 32 0.77 -9.24 -12.34
C GLU A 32 -0.21 -9.69 -11.23
N ASN A 33 -1.05 -8.78 -10.72
CA ASN A 33 -2.03 -9.03 -9.64
C ASN A 33 -3.49 -8.86 -10.10
N LEU A 34 -3.88 -9.51 -11.20
CA LEU A 34 -5.23 -9.39 -11.79
C LEU A 34 -6.36 -9.81 -10.85
N GLN A 35 -6.10 -10.73 -9.91
CA GLN A 35 -7.14 -11.29 -9.03
C GLN A 35 -7.83 -10.22 -8.15
N ARG A 36 -7.15 -9.12 -7.81
CA ARG A 36 -7.78 -7.96 -7.12
C ARG A 36 -8.51 -7.00 -8.05
N GLN A 37 -8.13 -6.93 -9.33
CA GLN A 37 -8.80 -6.07 -10.31
C GLN A 37 -10.17 -6.63 -10.72
N GLU A 38 -10.31 -7.97 -10.76
CA GLU A 38 -11.57 -8.62 -11.14
C GLU A 38 -12.60 -8.71 -10.00
N THR A 39 -12.15 -8.73 -8.75
CA THR A 39 -13.02 -8.97 -7.57
C THR A 39 -13.71 -7.69 -7.06
N PHE A 40 -13.20 -6.50 -7.38
CA PHE A 40 -13.76 -5.23 -6.91
C PHE A 40 -14.00 -4.28 -8.09
N ASP A 41 -15.27 -4.05 -8.43
CA ASP A 41 -15.70 -3.24 -9.60
C ASP A 41 -15.12 -1.80 -9.59
N VAL A 42 -14.72 -1.30 -8.41
CA VAL A 42 -14.07 0.01 -8.22
C VAL A 42 -12.60 0.06 -8.67
N HIS A 43 -11.95 -1.09 -8.86
CA HIS A 43 -10.55 -1.18 -9.28
C HIS A 43 -10.34 -1.33 -10.79
N LYS A 44 -11.40 -1.34 -11.60
CA LYS A 44 -11.27 -1.29 -13.08
C LYS A 44 -10.53 -0.04 -13.59
N LYS A 45 -10.46 1.00 -12.77
CA LYS A 45 -9.88 2.32 -13.08
C LYS A 45 -8.47 2.51 -12.50
N THR A 46 -7.96 1.51 -11.80
CA THR A 46 -6.68 1.58 -11.09
C THR A 46 -5.90 0.28 -11.26
N SER A 47 -4.61 0.35 -11.56
CA SER A 47 -3.71 -0.80 -11.43
C SER A 47 -2.84 -0.65 -10.18
N SER A 48 -2.42 -1.79 -9.62
CA SER A 48 -1.70 -1.79 -8.34
C SER A 48 -0.57 -2.81 -8.31
N LEU A 49 0.59 -2.37 -7.82
CA LEU A 49 1.73 -3.20 -7.47
C LEU A 49 1.65 -3.53 -5.98
N VAL A 50 1.07 -4.69 -5.65
CA VAL A 50 0.89 -5.13 -4.25
C VAL A 50 2.18 -5.79 -3.77
N MET A 51 2.77 -5.29 -2.68
CA MET A 51 3.99 -5.82 -2.07
C MET A 51 3.70 -6.61 -0.81
N ILE A 52 2.91 -6.02 0.10
CA ILE A 52 2.52 -6.64 1.36
C ILE A 52 1.01 -6.59 1.42
N PHE A 53 0.41 -7.74 1.73
CA PHE A 53 -1.01 -7.82 2.02
C PHE A 53 -1.23 -8.48 3.37
N CYS A 54 -2.34 -8.12 4.01
CA CYS A 54 -2.76 -8.72 5.26
C CYS A 54 -4.23 -9.08 5.14
N ASP A 55 -4.50 -10.34 5.44
CA ASP A 55 -5.82 -10.95 5.47
C ASP A 55 -6.07 -11.57 6.84
N GLY A 56 -7.33 -11.88 7.11
CA GLY A 56 -7.79 -12.43 8.38
C GLY A 56 -8.10 -11.37 9.43
N TRP A 57 -9.02 -11.73 10.32
CA TRP A 57 -9.35 -11.01 11.54
C TRP A 57 -10.10 -11.96 12.49
N PRO A 58 -9.75 -12.03 13.79
CA PRO A 58 -8.72 -11.28 14.51
C PRO A 58 -7.29 -11.81 14.28
N GLU A 59 -7.16 -13.04 13.78
CA GLU A 59 -5.86 -13.63 13.44
C GLU A 59 -5.38 -13.08 12.10
N LEU A 60 -4.27 -12.34 12.15
CA LEU A 60 -3.70 -11.68 10.98
C LEU A 60 -2.68 -12.60 10.29
N VAL A 61 -2.81 -12.74 8.97
CA VAL A 61 -1.81 -13.38 8.11
C VAL A 61 -1.25 -12.31 7.19
N VAL A 62 0.06 -12.08 7.27
CA VAL A 62 0.78 -11.13 6.39
C VAL A 62 1.52 -11.90 5.32
N SER A 63 1.23 -11.59 4.05
CA SER A 63 1.85 -12.19 2.88
C SER A 63 2.66 -11.17 2.09
N LYS A 64 3.72 -11.68 1.43
CA LYS A 64 4.47 -10.95 0.41
C LYS A 64 3.86 -11.29 -0.94
N GLU A 65 3.48 -10.26 -1.68
CA GLU A 65 2.79 -10.36 -2.96
C GLU A 65 3.76 -10.09 -4.13
N LYS A 66 3.30 -10.25 -5.37
CA LYS A 66 4.15 -10.20 -6.58
C LYS A 66 5.10 -9.00 -6.66
N ALA A 67 4.64 -7.80 -6.27
CA ALA A 67 5.49 -6.61 -6.36
C ALA A 67 6.56 -6.54 -5.27
N TRP A 68 6.55 -7.45 -4.29
CA TRP A 68 7.63 -7.59 -3.31
C TRP A 68 8.97 -7.79 -4.03
N ASP A 69 9.02 -8.72 -4.99
CA ASP A 69 10.25 -9.07 -5.70
C ASP A 69 10.79 -7.89 -6.54
N HIS A 70 9.90 -7.00 -6.99
CA HIS A 70 10.26 -5.83 -7.78
C HIS A 70 10.71 -4.63 -6.94
N LEU A 71 10.11 -4.44 -5.77
CA LEU A 71 10.18 -3.17 -5.04
C LEU A 71 10.84 -3.26 -3.66
N ALA A 72 10.99 -4.45 -3.07
CA ALA A 72 11.43 -4.59 -1.68
C ALA A 72 12.78 -3.93 -1.40
N GLU A 73 13.74 -4.06 -2.32
CA GLU A 73 15.08 -3.46 -2.18
C GLU A 73 15.02 -1.94 -1.99
N ALA A 74 14.11 -1.26 -2.71
CA ALA A 74 13.94 0.19 -2.62
C ALA A 74 12.94 0.61 -1.53
N ALA A 75 11.93 -0.22 -1.24
CA ALA A 75 10.86 0.14 -0.32
C ALA A 75 11.19 -0.13 1.15
N VAL A 76 11.90 -1.24 1.45
CA VAL A 76 12.17 -1.65 2.85
C VAL A 76 12.95 -0.59 3.62
N PRO A 77 14.03 0.02 3.08
CA PRO A 77 14.75 1.08 3.81
C PRO A 77 13.87 2.27 4.18
N LEU A 78 13.00 2.71 3.26
CA LEU A 78 12.06 3.81 3.50
C LEU A 78 11.00 3.43 4.53
N MET A 79 10.47 2.21 4.44
CA MET A 79 9.51 1.66 5.40
C MET A 79 10.08 1.60 6.82
N ASP A 80 11.32 1.13 6.95
CA ASP A 80 12.04 1.06 8.23
C ASP A 80 12.34 2.46 8.77
N GLU A 81 12.74 3.41 7.92
CA GLU A 81 12.95 4.81 8.32
C GLU A 81 11.68 5.42 8.94
N ILE A 82 10.54 5.26 8.25
CA ILE A 82 9.25 5.80 8.70
C ILE A 82 8.87 5.21 10.07
N ILE A 83 8.99 3.89 10.22
CA ILE A 83 8.63 3.21 11.48
C ILE A 83 9.53 3.70 12.61
N ASN A 84 10.84 3.66 12.41
CA ASN A 84 11.81 3.98 13.45
C ASN A 84 11.72 5.44 13.91
N LYS A 85 11.34 6.35 13.01
CA LYS A 85 11.27 7.80 13.31
C LYS A 85 9.93 8.22 13.93
N HIS A 86 8.82 7.54 13.60
CA HIS A 86 7.47 8.06 13.91
C HIS A 86 6.59 7.16 14.77
N TYR A 87 7.01 5.92 15.04
CA TYR A 87 6.22 4.93 15.75
C TYR A 87 7.02 4.29 16.89
N GLN A 88 6.31 3.77 17.90
CA GLN A 88 6.94 3.00 18.97
C GLN A 88 7.46 1.66 18.44
N PRO A 89 8.57 1.13 18.98
CA PRO A 89 9.05 -0.20 18.63
C PRO A 89 7.96 -1.28 18.77
N GLY A 90 7.96 -2.26 17.87
CA GLY A 90 7.00 -3.37 17.85
C GLY A 90 5.86 -3.22 16.82
N GLY A 91 5.83 -2.12 16.07
CA GLY A 91 4.95 -1.98 14.91
C GLY A 91 5.37 -2.89 13.74
N THR A 92 4.42 -3.18 12.86
CA THR A 92 4.67 -3.92 11.61
C THR A 92 3.85 -3.34 10.47
N ILE A 93 4.33 -3.52 9.23
CA ILE A 93 3.62 -3.12 8.02
C ILE A 93 2.71 -4.25 7.60
N ILE A 94 1.41 -4.00 7.64
CA ILE A 94 0.40 -4.99 7.27
C ILE A 94 -0.02 -4.87 5.80
N ARG A 95 0.16 -3.71 5.17
CA ARG A 95 -0.19 -3.47 3.76
C ARG A 95 0.78 -2.46 3.13
N ALA A 96 1.30 -2.77 1.96
CA ALA A 96 2.14 -1.87 1.17
C ALA A 96 1.89 -2.11 -0.32
N MET A 97 1.61 -1.05 -1.07
CA MET A 97 1.35 -1.12 -2.50
C MET A 97 1.57 0.23 -3.19
N ALA A 98 1.95 0.22 -4.46
CA ALA A 98 1.84 1.38 -5.33
C ALA A 98 0.52 1.29 -6.12
N ALA A 99 -0.22 2.39 -6.20
CA ALA A 99 -1.49 2.48 -6.93
C ALA A 99 -1.37 3.50 -8.06
N LYS A 100 -1.79 3.13 -9.27
CA LYS A 100 -1.82 3.98 -10.46
C LYS A 100 -3.27 4.28 -10.84
N LEU A 101 -3.62 5.56 -10.82
CA LEU A 101 -4.89 6.06 -11.35
C LEU A 101 -4.68 6.49 -12.80
N PHE A 102 -5.50 5.99 -13.72
CA PHE A 102 -5.39 6.36 -15.13
C PHE A 102 -5.84 7.80 -15.37
N ALA A 103 -5.25 8.45 -16.39
CA ALA A 103 -5.58 9.82 -16.73
C ALA A 103 -7.07 9.96 -17.05
N GLY A 104 -7.72 10.97 -16.46
CA GLY A 104 -9.16 11.22 -16.65
C GLY A 104 -10.08 10.37 -15.76
N GLU A 105 -9.55 9.38 -15.04
CA GLU A 105 -10.34 8.59 -14.11
C GLU A 105 -10.53 9.29 -12.76
N ARG A 106 -11.58 8.87 -12.02
CA ARG A 106 -11.91 9.41 -10.70
C ARG A 106 -12.29 8.29 -9.75
N ILE A 107 -11.73 8.34 -8.54
CA ILE A 107 -12.16 7.51 -7.42
C ILE A 107 -13.47 8.08 -6.88
N THR A 108 -14.54 7.30 -6.90
CA THR A 108 -15.84 7.72 -6.34
C THR A 108 -15.75 7.84 -4.82
N PRO A 109 -16.42 8.84 -4.20
CA PRO A 109 -16.49 8.93 -2.74
C PRO A 109 -16.98 7.61 -2.14
N HIS A 110 -16.22 7.07 -1.19
CA HIS A 110 -16.53 5.83 -0.48
C HIS A 110 -15.90 5.85 0.91
N THR A 111 -16.22 4.84 1.72
CA THR A 111 -15.60 4.60 3.02
C THR A 111 -15.06 3.19 3.03
N ASP A 112 -13.82 3.02 3.47
CA ASP A 112 -13.24 1.70 3.60
C ASP A 112 -13.98 0.89 4.67
N LYS A 113 -14.27 -0.37 4.36
CA LYS A 113 -14.95 -1.30 5.27
C LYS A 113 -14.02 -2.47 5.53
N HIS A 114 -13.58 -2.62 6.78
CA HIS A 114 -12.85 -3.79 7.24
C HIS A 114 -13.25 -4.10 8.70
N PRO A 115 -13.35 -5.38 9.11
CA PRO A 115 -13.65 -5.74 10.49
C PRO A 115 -12.71 -5.06 11.51
N SER A 116 -11.44 -4.89 11.17
CA SER A 116 -10.45 -4.22 12.03
C SER A 116 -10.72 -2.74 12.29
N PHE A 117 -11.58 -2.08 11.52
CA PHE A 117 -11.91 -0.66 11.75
C PHE A 117 -12.99 -0.44 12.81
N HIS A 118 -13.69 -1.52 13.22
CA HIS A 118 -14.77 -1.46 14.21
C HIS A 118 -14.27 -1.52 15.66
N ILE A 119 -12.99 -1.79 15.90
CA ILE A 119 -12.40 -1.67 17.23
C ILE A 119 -11.96 -0.22 17.41
N ALA A 120 -12.73 0.51 18.19
CA ALA A 120 -12.44 1.84 18.72
C ALA A 120 -12.43 1.75 20.25
#